data_AF-A0A3D2Z4B3-F1
#
_entry.id   AF-A0A3D2Z4B3-F1
#
_cell.length_a   1.000
_cell.length_b   1.000
_cell.length_c   1.000
_cell.angle_alpha   90.00
_cell.angle_beta   90.00
_cell.angle_gamma   90.00
#
_symmetry.space_group_name_H-M   'P 1'
#
loop_
_entity.id
_entity.type
_entity.pdbx_description
1 polymer ?
#
loop_
_entity_poly.entity_id
_entity_poly.type
_entity_poly.pdbx_seq_one_letter_code
_entity_poly.pdbx_strand_id
1 'polypeptide(L)'
;MMQTFLQGDATFDGIFLTAVRTTGVFCQPTCPAKKPRPENVSFYGTSREALQSGYRPCKRCRPLEAAGDTPAWLRPLLADLEQDPSCLRQWLRLFVRFPGGIHRFFGASPTHLEGAEVIRVDRITTPLGPMLVGADTQLCLLEFVDRRMLNVQIERLRRRLGAL
;
A
#
# COMPACT_ATOMS: atom_id res chain seq x y z
N MET A 1 7.13 -16.01 9.04
CA MET A 1 6.68 -16.20 7.63
C MET A 1 5.42 -17.06 7.53
N MET A 2 5.42 -18.33 7.97
CA MET A 2 4.24 -19.21 7.83
C MET A 2 2.99 -18.71 8.59
N GLN A 3 3.09 -18.36 9.87
CA GLN A 3 1.94 -17.84 10.63
C GLN A 3 1.35 -16.58 10.00
N THR A 4 2.23 -15.66 9.57
CA THR A 4 1.88 -14.43 8.86
C THR A 4 1.13 -14.71 7.55
N PHE A 5 1.61 -15.65 6.75
CA PHE A 5 0.96 -16.08 5.51
C PHE A 5 -0.43 -16.67 5.76
N LEU A 6 -0.60 -17.45 6.83
CA LEU A 6 -1.90 -18.02 7.20
C LEU A 6 -2.88 -16.93 7.67
N GLN A 7 -2.38 -15.88 8.32
CA GLN A 7 -3.17 -14.72 8.77
C GLN A 7 -3.53 -13.75 7.64
N GLY A 8 -2.80 -13.78 6.51
CA GLY A 8 -3.09 -12.90 5.38
C GLY A 8 -2.78 -11.42 5.66
N ASP A 9 -1.76 -11.16 6.47
CA ASP A 9 -1.39 -9.82 6.90
C ASP A 9 -0.76 -9.00 5.75
N ALA A 10 -1.43 -7.91 5.37
CA ALA A 10 -1.03 -7.02 4.29
C ALA A 10 0.28 -6.26 4.55
N THR A 11 0.69 -6.12 5.81
CA THR A 11 1.97 -5.47 6.15
C THR A 11 3.19 -6.22 5.60
N PHE A 12 3.02 -7.48 5.19
CA PHE A 12 4.08 -8.31 4.65
C PHE A 12 4.03 -8.49 3.13
N ASP A 13 3.02 -7.92 2.46
CA ASP A 13 3.01 -7.87 1.00
C ASP A 13 4.23 -7.09 0.50
N GLY A 14 4.98 -7.69 -0.42
CA GLY A 14 6.25 -7.13 -0.91
C GLY A 14 7.47 -7.35 0.00
N ILE A 15 7.30 -7.90 1.21
CA ILE A 15 8.43 -8.35 2.06
C ILE A 15 8.88 -9.75 1.68
N PHE A 16 7.92 -10.65 1.44
CA PHE A 16 8.19 -11.99 0.96
C PHE A 16 7.02 -12.50 0.10
N LEU A 17 7.31 -13.52 -0.70
CA LEU A 17 6.34 -14.23 -1.52
C LEU A 17 6.24 -15.67 -1.05
N THR A 18 5.06 -16.24 -1.21
CA THR A 18 4.80 -17.65 -0.90
C THR A 18 4.63 -18.44 -2.18
N ALA A 19 5.46 -19.45 -2.39
CA ALA A 19 5.37 -20.38 -3.51
C ALA A 19 4.78 -21.72 -3.05
N VAL A 20 3.83 -22.24 -3.81
CA VAL A 20 3.10 -23.47 -3.50
C VAL A 20 3.53 -24.57 -4.45
N ARG A 21 4.24 -25.57 -3.92
CA ARG A 21 4.84 -26.69 -4.67
C ARG A 21 3.81 -27.45 -5.50
N THR A 22 2.66 -27.77 -4.91
CA THR A 22 1.62 -28.57 -5.57
C THR A 22 0.96 -27.89 -6.75
N THR A 23 0.90 -26.55 -6.76
CA THR A 23 0.29 -25.81 -7.87
C THR A 23 1.31 -25.18 -8.80
N GLY A 24 2.57 -25.05 -8.39
CA GLY A 24 3.62 -24.34 -9.11
C GLY A 24 3.37 -22.83 -9.18
N VAL A 25 2.66 -22.25 -8.20
CA VAL A 25 2.25 -20.84 -8.18
C VAL A 25 2.88 -20.11 -6.99
N PHE A 26 3.38 -18.89 -7.21
CA PHE A 26 3.72 -17.98 -6.11
C PHE A 26 2.74 -16.82 -5.97
N CYS A 27 2.55 -16.34 -4.74
CA CYS A 27 1.56 -15.32 -4.37
C CYS A 27 2.04 -14.42 -3.21
N GLN A 28 1.33 -13.31 -3.01
CA GLN A 28 1.48 -12.44 -1.84
C GLN A 28 0.85 -13.08 -0.59
N PRO A 29 1.30 -12.71 0.63
CA PRO A 29 0.68 -13.11 1.90
C PRO A 29 -0.84 -12.92 1.96
N THR A 30 -1.35 -11.80 1.45
CA THR A 30 -2.79 -11.47 1.43
C THR A 30 -3.63 -12.24 0.41
N CYS A 31 -3.03 -13.13 -0.38
CA CYS A 31 -3.73 -13.79 -1.48
C CYS A 31 -5.03 -14.48 -1.00
N PRO A 32 -6.19 -14.19 -1.63
CA PRO A 32 -7.48 -14.77 -1.25
C PRO A 32 -7.62 -16.24 -1.68
N ALA A 33 -6.60 -16.82 -2.34
CA ALA A 33 -6.60 -18.23 -2.67
C ALA A 33 -6.60 -19.08 -1.39
N LYS A 34 -7.24 -20.27 -1.47
CA LYS A 34 -7.24 -21.24 -0.37
C LYS A 34 -5.80 -21.52 0.08
N LYS A 35 -5.54 -21.35 1.37
CA LYS A 35 -4.21 -21.57 1.93
C LYS A 35 -3.83 -23.06 1.79
N PRO A 36 -2.67 -23.37 1.21
CA PRO A 36 -2.18 -24.74 1.06
C PRO A 36 -1.70 -25.29 2.41
N ARG A 37 -1.40 -26.59 2.46
CA ARG A 37 -0.76 -27.20 3.62
C ARG A 37 0.67 -26.65 3.81
N PRO A 38 1.14 -26.45 5.05
CA PRO A 38 2.45 -25.87 5.34
C PRO A 38 3.62 -26.56 4.63
N GLU A 39 3.59 -27.89 4.55
CA GLU A 39 4.58 -28.74 3.90
C GLU A 39 4.80 -28.43 2.39
N ASN A 40 3.80 -27.82 1.74
CA ASN A 40 3.83 -27.50 0.32
C ASN A 40 4.23 -26.04 0.05
N VAL A 41 4.63 -25.29 1.07
CA VAL A 41 4.94 -23.86 0.94
C VAL A 41 6.45 -23.64 1.01
N SER A 42 6.95 -22.76 0.15
CA SER A 42 8.30 -22.22 0.20
C SER A 42 8.22 -20.69 0.13
N PHE A 43 9.20 -19.99 0.68
CA PHE A 43 9.21 -18.53 0.77
C PHE A 43 10.36 -17.97 -0.07
N TYR A 44 10.12 -16.82 -0.71
CA TYR A 44 11.08 -16.13 -1.56
C TYR A 44 11.11 -14.64 -1.23
N GLY A 45 12.27 -14.00 -1.35
CA GLY A 45 12.42 -12.57 -1.06
C GLY A 45 11.96 -11.68 -2.21
N THR A 46 12.01 -12.18 -3.45
CA THR A 46 11.63 -11.40 -4.64
C THR A 46 10.87 -12.24 -5.66
N SER A 47 10.06 -11.57 -6.50
CA SER A 47 9.37 -12.23 -7.61
C SER A 47 10.32 -12.87 -8.61
N ARG A 48 11.52 -12.29 -8.78
CA ARG A 48 12.58 -12.81 -9.65
C ARG A 48 13.07 -14.17 -9.18
N GLU A 49 13.33 -14.32 -7.89
CA GLU A 49 13.82 -15.55 -7.28
C GLU A 49 12.79 -16.69 -7.42
N ALA A 50 11.51 -16.39 -7.20
CA ALA A 50 10.42 -17.35 -7.38
C ALA A 50 10.26 -17.79 -8.84
N LEU A 51 10.39 -16.86 -9.80
CA LEU A 51 10.36 -17.15 -11.24
C LEU A 51 11.53 -18.05 -11.66
N GLN A 52 12.74 -17.73 -11.20
CA GLN A 52 13.94 -18.54 -11.49
C GLN A 52 13.85 -19.95 -10.89
N SER A 53 13.11 -20.09 -9.79
CA SER A 53 12.81 -21.39 -9.16
C SER A 53 11.67 -22.16 -9.86
N GLY A 54 11.16 -21.68 -11.00
CA GLY A 54 10.17 -22.37 -11.83
C GLY A 54 8.71 -22.14 -11.43
N TYR A 55 8.43 -21.22 -10.52
CA TYR A 55 7.06 -20.89 -10.14
C TYR A 55 6.45 -19.83 -11.06
N ARG A 56 5.16 -19.96 -11.38
CA ARG A 56 4.40 -18.94 -12.12
C ARG A 56 3.69 -17.96 -11.19
N PRO A 57 3.46 -16.71 -11.59
CA PRO A 57 2.75 -15.73 -10.77
C PRO A 57 1.27 -16.10 -10.61
N CYS A 58 0.72 -15.87 -9.43
CA CYS A 58 -0.69 -16.08 -9.16
C CYS A 58 -1.57 -15.09 -9.93
N LYS A 59 -2.57 -15.60 -10.64
CA LYS A 59 -3.54 -14.77 -11.38
C LYS A 59 -4.56 -14.05 -10.49
N ARG A 60 -4.69 -14.45 -9.21
CA ARG A 60 -5.65 -13.87 -8.26
C ARG A 60 -5.10 -12.65 -7.55
N CYS A 61 -3.96 -12.79 -6.87
CA CYS A 61 -3.31 -11.68 -6.18
C CYS A 61 -2.31 -10.90 -7.04
N ARG A 62 -2.01 -11.41 -8.25
CA ARG A 62 -1.19 -10.75 -9.26
C ARG A 62 0.10 -10.14 -8.67
N PRO A 63 0.99 -10.96 -8.10
CA PRO A 63 2.13 -10.50 -7.29
C PRO A 63 3.19 -9.71 -8.09
N LEU A 64 3.07 -9.67 -9.42
CA LEU A 64 3.91 -8.86 -10.31
C LEU A 64 3.30 -7.50 -10.62
N GLU A 65 1.99 -7.33 -10.42
CA GLU A 65 1.37 -6.02 -10.45
C GLU A 65 1.72 -5.35 -9.10
N ALA A 66 2.22 -4.11 -9.15
CA ALA A 66 2.52 -3.38 -7.92
C ALA A 66 1.25 -3.31 -7.06
N ALA A 67 1.34 -3.67 -5.79
CA ALA A 67 0.29 -3.36 -4.84
C ALA A 67 0.10 -1.83 -4.86
N GLY A 68 -1.04 -1.37 -5.38
CA GLY A 68 -1.29 0.06 -5.56
C GLY A 68 -0.84 0.63 -6.90
N ASP A 69 -0.92 -0.13 -8.00
CA ASP A 69 -0.80 0.44 -9.34
C ASP A 69 -1.77 1.63 -9.44
N THR A 70 -1.21 2.84 -9.44
CA THR A 70 -1.99 4.08 -9.43
C THR A 70 -2.93 4.02 -10.62
N PRO A 71 -4.26 4.03 -10.40
CA PRO A 71 -5.21 4.01 -11.49
C PRO A 71 -4.82 5.06 -12.52
N ALA A 72 -4.97 4.75 -13.81
CA ALA A 72 -4.57 5.68 -14.86
C ALA A 72 -5.22 7.07 -14.70
N TRP A 73 -6.44 7.14 -14.14
CA TRP A 73 -7.13 8.38 -13.82
C TRP A 73 -6.53 9.18 -12.65
N LEU A 74 -5.82 8.51 -11.74
CA LEU A 74 -5.21 9.11 -10.54
C LEU A 74 -3.81 9.66 -10.83
N ARG A 75 -3.13 9.18 -11.89
CA ARG A 75 -1.77 9.62 -12.25
C ARG A 75 -1.64 11.13 -12.49
N PRO A 76 -2.54 11.80 -13.23
CA PRO A 76 -2.42 13.25 -13.43
C PRO A 76 -2.58 14.01 -12.11
N LEU A 77 -3.48 13.56 -11.22
CA LEU A 77 -3.60 14.17 -9.89
C LEU A 77 -2.31 14.01 -9.09
N LEU A 78 -1.71 12.81 -9.05
CA LEU A 78 -0.45 12.63 -8.30
C LEU A 78 0.67 13.53 -8.85
N ALA A 79 0.77 13.66 -10.18
CA ALA A 79 1.75 14.54 -10.80
C ALA A 79 1.52 16.02 -10.42
N ASP A 80 0.27 16.47 -10.37
CA ASP A 80 -0.06 17.84 -9.95
C ASP A 80 0.19 18.06 -8.44
N LEU A 81 -0.12 17.06 -7.60
CA LEU A 81 0.13 17.13 -6.14
C LEU A 81 1.61 17.17 -5.79
N GLU A 82 2.45 16.52 -6.58
CA GLU A 82 3.91 16.58 -6.42
C GLU A 82 4.45 18.00 -6.66
N GLN A 83 3.83 18.76 -7.57
CA GLN A 83 4.22 20.12 -7.90
C GLN A 83 3.62 21.15 -6.94
N ASP A 84 2.33 20.99 -6.62
CA ASP A 84 1.60 21.88 -5.73
C ASP A 84 0.53 21.10 -4.94
N PRO A 85 0.78 20.80 -3.66
CA PRO A 85 -0.19 20.12 -2.80
C PRO A 85 -1.54 20.84 -2.68
N SER A 86 -1.59 22.16 -2.92
CA SER A 86 -2.84 22.95 -2.84
C SER A 86 -3.81 22.64 -3.98
N CYS A 87 -3.32 22.04 -5.07
CA CYS A 87 -4.13 21.67 -6.23
C CYS A 87 -5.18 20.59 -5.93
N LEU A 88 -5.04 19.85 -4.82
CA LEU A 88 -6.00 18.82 -4.41
C LEU A 88 -7.43 19.36 -4.34
N ARG A 89 -7.61 20.57 -3.79
CA ARG A 89 -8.95 21.18 -3.63
C ARG A 89 -9.61 21.44 -4.98
N GLN A 90 -8.82 21.85 -5.97
CA GLN A 90 -9.31 22.08 -7.33
C GLN A 90 -9.68 20.78 -8.02
N TRP A 91 -8.85 19.75 -7.86
CA TRP A 91 -9.13 18.42 -8.39
C TRP A 91 -10.36 17.76 -7.77
N LEU A 92 -10.57 17.87 -6.45
CA LEU A 92 -11.73 17.32 -5.76
C LEU A 92 -13.06 17.86 -6.33
N ARG A 93 -13.11 19.16 -6.67
CA ARG A 93 -14.26 19.78 -7.34
C ARG A 93 -14.55 19.18 -8.71
N LEU A 94 -13.50 18.86 -9.49
CA LEU A 94 -13.64 18.21 -10.79
C LEU A 94 -14.09 16.75 -10.64
N PHE A 95 -13.65 16.08 -9.58
CA PHE A 95 -13.98 14.68 -9.29
C PHE A 95 -15.39 14.45 -8.73
N VAL A 96 -16.12 15.50 -8.29
CA VAL A 96 -17.56 15.39 -7.94
C VAL A 96 -18.39 14.71 -9.05
N ARG A 97 -17.90 14.74 -10.30
CA ARG A 97 -18.52 14.11 -11.47
C ARG A 97 -18.25 12.60 -11.62
N PHE A 98 -17.37 12.00 -10.81
CA PHE A 98 -16.98 10.58 -10.82
C PHE A 98 -16.85 9.98 -9.40
N PRO A 99 -17.98 9.72 -8.70
CA PRO A 99 -17.97 9.35 -7.27
C PRO A 99 -17.37 7.97 -6.95
N GLY A 100 -17.32 7.04 -7.91
CA GLY A 100 -16.94 5.64 -7.65
C GLY A 100 -15.46 5.43 -7.29
N GLY A 101 -14.56 6.35 -7.65
CA GLY A 101 -13.12 6.23 -7.38
C GLY A 101 -12.66 6.85 -6.06
N ILE A 102 -13.29 7.95 -5.65
CA ILE A 102 -12.74 8.83 -4.61
C ILE A 102 -12.81 8.18 -3.23
N HIS A 103 -13.99 7.70 -2.83
CA HIS A 103 -14.14 7.05 -1.53
C HIS A 103 -13.26 5.80 -1.41
N ARG A 104 -13.04 5.08 -2.51
CA ARG A 104 -12.20 3.88 -2.54
C ARG A 104 -10.70 4.19 -2.37
N PHE A 105 -10.23 5.30 -2.93
CA PHE A 105 -8.80 5.65 -2.92
C PHE A 105 -8.41 6.62 -1.79
N PHE A 106 -9.30 7.56 -1.43
CA PHE A 106 -9.05 8.57 -0.39
C PHE A 106 -9.71 8.22 0.95
N GLY A 107 -10.58 7.22 1.00
CA GLY A 107 -11.25 6.81 2.24
C GLY A 107 -12.26 7.81 2.80
N ALA A 108 -12.55 8.90 2.09
CA ALA A 108 -13.54 9.91 2.47
C ALA A 108 -14.31 10.44 1.25
N SER A 109 -15.46 11.06 1.50
CA SER A 109 -16.28 11.69 0.46
C SER A 109 -15.67 13.03 0.02
N PRO A 110 -15.88 13.48 -1.24
CA PRO A 110 -15.31 14.74 -1.75
C PRO A 110 -15.52 15.95 -0.83
N THR A 111 -16.71 16.08 -0.24
CA THR A 111 -17.04 17.17 0.69
C THR A 111 -16.18 17.18 1.95
N HIS A 112 -15.81 16.01 2.48
CA HIS A 112 -14.89 15.91 3.63
C HIS A 112 -13.43 16.18 3.24
N LEU A 113 -13.10 16.14 1.95
CA LEU A 113 -11.76 16.36 1.44
C LEU A 113 -11.50 17.85 1.08
N GLU A 114 -12.55 18.66 0.90
CA GLU A 114 -12.41 20.08 0.52
C GLU A 114 -11.68 20.94 1.57
N GLY A 115 -11.72 20.54 2.84
CA GLY A 115 -11.01 21.19 3.94
C GLY A 115 -9.78 20.42 4.45
N ALA A 116 -9.38 19.36 3.76
CA ALA A 116 -8.31 18.49 4.24
C ALA A 116 -6.92 19.04 3.92
N GLU A 117 -6.01 18.93 4.89
CA GLU A 117 -4.58 19.18 4.68
C GLU A 117 -3.91 17.97 4.01
N VAL A 118 -2.92 18.23 3.17
CA VAL A 118 -2.18 17.16 2.46
C VAL A 118 -0.86 16.92 3.17
N ILE A 119 -0.70 15.74 3.76
CA ILE A 119 0.58 15.31 4.31
C ILE A 119 1.31 14.50 3.26
N ARG A 120 2.49 14.97 2.85
CA ARG A 120 3.36 14.19 1.98
C ARG A 120 4.02 13.10 2.82
N VAL A 121 3.82 11.85 2.43
CA VAL A 121 4.44 10.70 3.08
C VAL A 121 5.42 10.04 2.12
N ASP A 122 6.63 9.78 2.60
CA ASP A 122 7.67 9.06 1.87
C ASP A 122 8.26 7.94 2.74
N ARG A 123 8.89 6.97 2.11
CA ARG A 123 9.60 5.88 2.78
C ARG A 123 11.10 6.08 2.64
N ILE A 124 11.77 6.31 3.76
CA ILE A 124 13.24 6.37 3.81
C ILE A 124 13.80 5.04 4.31
N THR A 125 14.96 4.65 3.76
CA THR A 125 15.69 3.48 4.25
C THR A 125 16.76 3.93 5.24
N THR A 126 16.79 3.33 6.43
CA THR A 126 17.80 3.61 7.45
C THR A 126 18.57 2.33 7.80
N PRO A 127 19.76 2.41 8.42
CA PRO A 127 20.49 1.23 8.89
C PRO A 127 19.71 0.36 9.88
N LEU A 128 18.71 0.93 10.56
CA LEU A 128 17.86 0.23 11.53
C LEU A 128 16.62 -0.41 10.89
N GLY A 129 16.31 -0.05 9.65
CA GLY A 129 15.10 -0.48 8.95
C GLY A 129 14.41 0.64 8.17
N PRO A 130 13.38 0.31 7.38
CA PRO A 130 12.61 1.30 6.66
C PRO A 130 11.73 2.14 7.60
N MET A 131 11.69 3.45 7.36
CA MET A 131 10.85 4.38 8.09
C MET A 131 9.91 5.11 7.13
N LEU A 132 8.72 5.44 7.61
CA LEU A 132 7.83 6.40 6.97
C LEU A 132 8.09 7.78 7.56
N VAL A 133 8.29 8.73 6.66
CA VAL A 133 8.37 10.15 6.98
C VAL A 133 7.12 10.83 6.44
N GLY A 134 6.42 11.60 7.26
CA GLY A 134 5.29 12.42 6.87
C GLY A 134 5.57 13.87 7.20
N ALA A 135 5.37 14.76 6.24
CA ALA A 135 5.55 16.19 6.43
C ALA A 135 4.54 17.01 5.62
N ASP A 136 4.17 18.16 6.17
CA ASP A 136 3.55 19.27 5.45
C ASP A 136 4.59 20.40 5.27
N THR A 137 4.35 21.56 5.88
CA THR A 137 5.33 22.58 6.25
C THR A 137 6.34 22.13 7.31
N GLN A 138 6.02 21.12 8.13
CA GLN A 138 6.86 20.58 9.18
C GLN A 138 6.80 19.05 9.20
N LEU A 139 7.82 18.42 9.81
CA LEU A 139 7.84 16.99 10.05
C LEU A 139 6.73 16.60 11.05
N CYS A 140 5.78 15.79 10.62
CA CYS A 140 4.62 15.38 11.43
C CYS A 140 4.61 13.87 11.74
N LEU A 141 5.32 13.05 10.97
CA LEU A 141 5.46 11.61 11.19
C LEU A 141 6.90 11.17 10.90
N LEU A 142 7.49 10.36 11.78
CA LEU A 142 8.74 9.66 11.52
C LEU A 142 8.75 8.36 12.34
N GLU A 143 8.37 7.24 11.72
CA GLU A 143 8.18 5.96 12.42
C GLU A 143 8.60 4.77 11.55
N PHE A 144 8.96 3.66 12.19
CA PHE A 144 9.30 2.42 11.47
C PHE A 144 8.06 1.77 10.84
N VAL A 145 8.21 1.23 9.62
CA VAL A 145 7.09 0.64 8.84
C VAL A 145 6.46 -0.57 9.53
N ASP A 146 7.25 -1.33 10.29
CA ASP A 146 6.87 -2.57 10.96
C ASP A 146 6.30 -2.35 12.38
N ARG A 147 6.11 -1.09 12.80
CA ARG A 147 5.56 -0.82 14.13
C ARG A 147 4.07 -1.16 14.19
N ARG A 148 3.72 -2.03 15.14
CA ARG A 148 2.36 -2.54 15.38
C ARG A 148 1.26 -1.48 15.54
N MET A 149 1.63 -0.24 15.89
CA MET A 149 0.71 0.88 16.11
C MET A 149 0.77 1.96 15.02
N LEU A 150 1.51 1.75 13.94
CA LEU A 150 1.68 2.73 12.88
C LEU A 150 0.34 3.19 12.30
N ASN A 151 -0.57 2.27 12.01
CA ASN A 151 -1.92 2.59 11.53
C ASN A 151 -2.71 3.46 12.52
N VAL A 152 -2.53 3.23 13.83
CA VAL A 152 -3.18 4.02 14.89
C VAL A 152 -2.57 5.42 14.98
N GLN A 153 -1.26 5.55 14.76
CA GLN A 153 -0.58 6.85 14.72
C GLN A 153 -0.98 7.66 13.49
N ILE A 154 -1.06 7.02 12.30
CA ILE A 154 -1.57 7.64 11.07
C ILE A 154 -2.99 8.16 11.30
N GLU A 155 -3.87 7.34 11.90
CA GLU A 155 -5.26 7.75 12.16
C GLU A 155 -5.37 8.88 13.20
N ARG A 156 -4.46 8.94 14.17
CA ARG A 156 -4.37 10.08 15.11
C ARG A 156 -3.88 11.34 14.41
N LEU A 157 -2.91 11.22 13.51
CA LEU A 157 -2.40 12.31 12.69
C LEU A 157 -3.48 12.90 11.78
N ARG A 158 -4.20 12.04 11.06
CA ARG A 158 -5.35 12.41 10.22
C ARG A 158 -6.38 13.22 10.99
N ARG A 159 -6.79 12.74 12.18
CA ARG A 159 -7.74 13.45 13.04
C ARG A 159 -7.21 14.78 13.58
N ARG A 160 -5.92 14.84 13.93
CA ARG A 160 -5.32 16.03 14.54
C ARG A 160 -5.06 17.14 13.52
N LEU A 161 -4.67 16.78 12.31
CA LEU A 161 -4.34 17.72 11.23
C LEU A 161 -5.48 17.93 10.23
N GLY A 162 -6.60 17.20 10.39
CA GLY A 162 -7.66 17.19 9.38
C GLY A 162 -7.15 16.70 8.03
N ALA A 163 -6.15 15.81 8.03
CA ALA A 163 -5.35 15.49 6.85
C ALA A 163 -5.72 14.14 6.24
N LEU A 164 -5.41 13.99 4.95
CA LEU A 164 -5.51 12.76 4.18
C LEU A 164 -4.30 11.85 4.34
#